data_AF-A0A7S0MZ82-F1
#
_entry.id   AF-A0A7S0MZ82-F1
#
_cell.length_a   1.000
_cell.length_b   1.000
_cell.length_c   1.000
_cell.angle_alpha   90.00
_cell.angle_beta   90.00
_cell.angle_gamma   90.00
#
_symmetry.space_group_name_H-M   'P 1'
#
loop_
_entity.id
_entity.type
_entity.pdbx_description
1 polymer ?
#
loop_
_entity_poly.entity_id
_entity_poly.type
_entity_poly.pdbx_seq_one_letter_code
_entity_poly.pdbx_strand_id
1 'polypeptide(L)'
;AVEDCFRGALCRPLLQRLAELPLFLLPGNQLVKMGGGVFRPRGARESLRPLFRAMFPMFACPATLAEEFKTAGLADLVSEVTPQRVRSKLRQDPKIIDNMARLYAAAAAGGIGSQPGEDGDFVEFVTDVLEYCLLDLSGHGTAHYKELGGVRLLPCANEQVLCFPYAAYVATAAEQALLPALRESFVHHRCSDRLAQWFRSPEFLSTLSLTSFSPAVLASQLHTILPRHWKGQPAVAAYSAGAAGQ
;
A
#
# COMPACT_ATOMS: atom_id res chain seq x y z
N ALA A 1 43.03 -3.60 -1.67
CA ALA A 1 44.02 -4.71 -1.71
C ALA A 1 44.15 -5.44 -0.37
N VAL A 2 44.63 -4.80 0.71
CA VAL A 2 44.76 -5.46 2.03
C VAL A 2 43.40 -5.70 2.70
N GLU A 3 42.48 -4.72 2.63
CA GLU A 3 41.12 -4.88 3.15
C GLU A 3 40.32 -5.97 2.43
N ASP A 4 40.48 -6.09 1.11
CA ASP A 4 39.82 -7.13 0.31
C ASP A 4 40.34 -8.54 0.68
N CYS A 5 41.63 -8.65 0.97
CA CYS A 5 42.26 -9.90 1.40
C CYS A 5 41.76 -10.31 2.81
N PHE A 6 41.68 -9.38 3.76
CA PHE A 6 41.15 -9.63 5.10
C PHE A 6 39.66 -10.01 5.08
N ARG A 7 38.86 -9.26 4.31
CA ARG A 7 37.41 -9.48 4.19
C ARG A 7 37.12 -10.85 3.54
N GLY A 8 37.89 -11.22 2.53
CA GLY A 8 37.80 -12.53 1.87
C GLY A 8 38.31 -13.70 2.71
N ALA A 9 39.44 -13.52 3.41
CA ALA A 9 40.12 -14.62 4.11
C ALA A 9 39.56 -14.89 5.52
N LEU A 10 39.03 -13.87 6.21
CA LEU A 10 38.60 -13.99 7.62
C LEU A 10 37.13 -13.68 7.84
N CYS A 11 36.64 -12.55 7.32
CA CYS A 11 35.25 -12.13 7.57
C CYS A 11 34.24 -13.07 6.93
N ARG A 12 34.46 -13.46 5.67
CA ARG A 12 33.53 -14.34 4.94
C ARG A 12 33.39 -15.73 5.58
N PRO A 13 34.48 -16.47 5.90
CA PRO A 13 34.35 -17.76 6.58
C PRO A 13 33.69 -17.67 7.96
N LEU A 14 33.98 -16.61 8.72
CA LEU A 14 33.39 -16.39 10.04
C LEU A 14 31.89 -16.13 9.94
N LEU A 15 31.46 -15.22 9.07
CA LEU A 15 30.05 -14.94 8.83
C LEU A 15 29.31 -16.18 8.31
N GLN A 16 29.93 -16.95 7.42
CA GLN A 16 29.34 -18.20 6.95
C GLN A 16 29.10 -19.20 8.09
N ARG A 17 30.03 -19.31 9.06
CA ARG A 17 29.80 -20.11 10.26
C ARG A 17 28.72 -19.53 11.17
N LEU A 18 28.70 -18.21 11.36
CA LEU A 18 27.63 -17.56 12.14
C LEU A 18 26.24 -17.82 11.54
N ALA A 19 26.13 -17.85 10.20
CA ALA A 19 24.88 -18.13 9.51
C ALA A 19 24.33 -19.55 9.78
N GLU A 20 25.22 -20.52 9.99
CA GLU A 20 24.89 -21.93 10.28
C GLU A 20 24.49 -22.15 11.75
N LEU A 21 24.86 -21.23 12.64
CA LEU A 21 24.59 -21.33 14.07
C LEU A 21 23.20 -20.75 14.42
N PRO A 22 22.51 -21.31 15.44
CA PRO A 22 21.24 -20.79 15.92
C PRO A 22 21.48 -19.55 16.79
N LEU A 23 21.83 -18.43 16.18
CA LEU A 23 22.17 -17.18 16.87
C LEU A 23 21.13 -16.07 16.64
N PHE A 24 20.23 -16.24 15.67
CA PHE A 24 19.31 -15.20 15.27
C PHE A 24 18.01 -15.33 16.07
N LEU A 25 17.71 -14.30 16.86
CA LEU A 25 16.55 -14.27 17.74
C LEU A 25 15.29 -13.86 16.98
N LEU A 26 14.24 -14.68 17.07
CA LEU A 26 12.88 -14.35 16.66
C LEU A 26 12.09 -13.73 17.82
N PRO A 27 11.00 -12.97 17.57
CA PRO A 27 10.18 -12.34 18.61
C PRO A 27 9.62 -13.28 19.67
N GLY A 28 9.53 -14.58 19.39
CA GLY A 28 9.12 -15.62 20.35
C GLY A 28 10.25 -16.15 21.25
N ASN A 29 11.37 -15.44 21.36
CA ASN A 29 12.60 -15.87 22.04
C ASN A 29 13.21 -17.19 21.50
N GLN A 30 12.88 -17.54 20.25
CA GLN A 30 13.46 -18.69 19.59
C GLN A 30 14.72 -18.28 18.84
N LEU A 31 15.82 -18.97 19.11
CA LEU A 31 17.05 -18.85 18.35
C LEU A 31 17.00 -19.77 17.13
N VAL A 32 17.20 -19.20 15.94
CA VAL A 32 17.20 -19.93 14.68
C VAL A 32 18.45 -19.63 13.87
N LYS A 33 18.72 -20.48 12.88
CA LYS A 33 19.77 -20.24 11.87
C LYS A 33 19.34 -19.12 10.93
N MET A 34 20.27 -18.58 10.15
CA MET A 34 19.98 -17.46 9.24
C MET A 34 18.90 -17.77 8.19
N GLY A 35 18.82 -19.02 7.72
CA GLY A 35 17.76 -19.45 6.79
C GLY A 35 16.37 -19.61 7.43
N GLY A 36 16.26 -19.53 8.76
CA GLY A 36 15.01 -19.71 9.51
C GLY A 36 14.18 -18.45 9.68
N GLY A 37 14.67 -17.30 9.22
CA GLY A 37 13.97 -16.02 9.36
C GLY A 37 14.30 -15.03 8.26
N VAL A 38 13.78 -13.81 8.40
CA VAL A 38 13.98 -12.73 7.44
C VAL A 38 14.43 -11.45 8.11
N PHE A 39 15.28 -10.70 7.42
CA PHE A 39 15.65 -9.35 7.83
C PHE A 39 14.56 -8.35 7.46
N ARG A 40 14.58 -7.24 8.20
CA ARG A 40 13.66 -6.13 7.99
C ARG A 40 13.84 -5.55 6.57
N PRO A 41 12.75 -5.25 5.85
CA PRO A 41 12.83 -4.65 4.53
C PRO A 41 13.44 -3.23 4.57
N ARG A 42 14.24 -2.92 3.55
CA ARG A 42 14.75 -1.57 3.29
C ARG A 42 13.66 -0.67 2.74
N GLY A 43 13.66 0.60 3.14
CA GLY A 43 12.73 1.61 2.63
C GLY A 43 11.27 1.43 3.07
N ALA A 44 10.98 0.44 3.92
CA ALA A 44 9.63 0.28 4.45
C ALA A 44 9.39 1.23 5.64
N ARG A 45 8.21 1.84 5.67
CA ARG A 45 7.76 2.70 6.77
C ARG A 45 7.62 1.90 8.07
N GLU A 46 7.81 2.56 9.22
CA GLU A 46 7.66 1.93 10.54
C GLU A 46 6.23 1.40 10.80
N SER A 47 5.22 2.05 10.20
CA SER A 47 3.81 1.62 10.22
C SER A 47 3.59 0.19 9.72
N LEU A 48 4.47 -0.33 8.85
CA LEU A 48 4.36 -1.67 8.26
C LEU A 48 4.96 -2.77 9.16
N ARG A 49 5.66 -2.39 10.23
CA ARG A 49 6.33 -3.33 11.12
C ARG A 49 5.39 -4.39 11.72
N PRO A 50 4.17 -4.05 12.19
CA PRO A 50 3.24 -5.06 12.70
C PRO A 50 2.80 -6.05 11.61
N LEU A 51 2.58 -5.57 10.38
CA LEU A 51 2.22 -6.41 9.25
C LEU A 51 3.31 -7.43 8.93
N PHE A 52 4.56 -6.99 8.81
CA PHE A 52 5.66 -7.90 8.51
C PHE A 52 5.90 -8.93 9.61
N ARG A 53 5.68 -8.57 10.88
CA ARG A 53 5.74 -9.52 12.00
C ARG A 53 4.64 -10.57 11.91
N ALA A 54 3.45 -10.20 11.46
CA ALA A 54 2.34 -11.13 11.27
C ALA A 54 2.58 -12.08 10.08
N MET A 55 3.25 -11.60 9.03
CA MET A 55 3.44 -12.34 7.78
C MET A 55 4.72 -13.18 7.73
N PHE A 56 5.78 -12.76 8.43
CA PHE A 56 7.10 -13.34 8.30
C PHE A 56 7.81 -13.52 9.66
N PRO A 57 8.62 -14.58 9.82
CA PRO A 57 9.48 -14.77 10.99
C PRO A 57 10.66 -13.77 10.93
N MET A 58 10.42 -12.53 11.35
CA MET A 58 11.42 -11.47 11.31
C MET A 58 12.44 -11.60 12.43
N PHE A 59 13.72 -11.39 12.12
CA PHE A 59 14.75 -11.30 13.15
C PHE A 59 14.62 -10.04 14.00
N ALA A 60 15.02 -10.12 15.27
CA ALA A 60 15.11 -8.99 16.18
C ALA A 60 16.37 -8.11 15.95
N CYS A 61 17.28 -8.52 15.06
CA CYS A 61 18.52 -7.81 14.80
C CYS A 61 18.34 -6.62 13.82
N PRO A 62 19.24 -5.62 13.88
CA PRO A 62 19.25 -4.50 12.94
C PRO A 62 19.44 -4.92 11.47
N ALA A 63 18.89 -4.13 10.55
CA ALA A 63 19.06 -4.36 9.11
C ALA A 63 20.50 -4.15 8.62
N THR A 64 21.34 -3.46 9.38
CA THR A 64 22.78 -3.28 9.06
C THR A 64 23.52 -4.61 9.03
N LEU A 65 23.11 -5.57 9.86
CA LEU A 65 23.70 -6.90 9.87
C LEU A 65 23.49 -7.62 8.52
N ALA A 66 22.30 -7.49 7.93
CA ALA A 66 22.02 -8.04 6.60
C ALA A 66 23.03 -7.54 5.54
N GLU A 67 23.45 -6.28 5.66
CA GLU A 67 24.42 -5.66 4.75
C GLU A 67 25.84 -6.14 4.97
N GLU A 68 26.23 -6.39 6.22
CA GLU A 68 27.51 -7.01 6.52
C GLU A 68 27.62 -8.39 5.87
N PHE A 69 26.55 -9.20 5.94
CA PHE A 69 26.49 -10.49 5.23
C PHE A 69 26.54 -10.33 3.71
N LYS A 70 25.78 -9.40 3.14
CA LYS A 70 25.80 -9.14 1.68
C LYS A 70 27.16 -8.65 1.20
N THR A 71 27.76 -7.69 1.90
CA THR A 71 29.08 -7.12 1.56
C THR A 71 30.22 -8.12 1.76
N ALA A 72 30.02 -9.17 2.58
CA ALA A 72 30.93 -10.31 2.69
C ALA A 72 30.73 -11.36 1.58
N GLY A 73 29.83 -11.13 0.62
CA GLY A 73 29.54 -12.06 -0.49
C GLY A 73 28.64 -13.23 -0.09
N LEU A 74 27.82 -13.07 0.94
CA LEU A 74 26.84 -14.07 1.42
C LEU A 74 25.39 -13.64 1.16
N ALA A 75 25.16 -12.88 0.08
CA ALA A 75 23.84 -12.34 -0.26
C ALA A 75 22.75 -13.42 -0.40
N ASP A 76 23.12 -14.61 -0.92
CA ASP A 76 22.18 -15.72 -1.14
C ASP A 76 21.61 -16.30 0.16
N LEU A 77 22.32 -16.13 1.27
CA LEU A 77 21.89 -16.61 2.58
C LEU A 77 21.00 -15.59 3.31
N VAL A 78 20.98 -14.33 2.85
CA VAL A 78 20.22 -13.24 3.46
C VAL A 78 18.83 -13.19 2.85
N SER A 79 17.83 -13.62 3.61
CA SER A 79 16.44 -13.49 3.20
C SER A 79 15.86 -12.17 3.68
N GLU A 80 15.39 -11.34 2.75
CA GLU A 80 14.69 -10.09 3.07
C GLU A 80 13.21 -10.16 2.69
N VAL A 81 12.40 -9.38 3.39
CA VAL A 81 11.03 -9.11 2.95
C VAL A 81 11.12 -8.23 1.70
N THR A 82 10.58 -8.73 0.59
CA THR A 82 10.50 -7.97 -0.67
C THR A 82 9.04 -7.63 -0.96
N PRO A 83 8.75 -6.56 -1.73
CA PRO A 83 7.39 -6.24 -2.16
C PRO A 83 6.67 -7.43 -2.80
N GLN A 84 7.35 -8.16 -3.68
CA GLN A 84 6.81 -9.37 -4.32
C GLN A 84 6.41 -10.46 -3.32
N ARG A 85 7.22 -10.70 -2.27
CA ARG A 85 6.88 -11.67 -1.21
C ARG A 85 5.67 -11.21 -0.40
N VAL A 86 5.56 -9.92 -0.12
CA VAL A 86 4.39 -9.32 0.55
C VAL A 86 3.14 -9.52 -0.30
N ARG A 87 3.16 -9.16 -1.59
CA ARG A 87 2.06 -9.39 -2.53
C ARG A 87 1.63 -10.85 -2.57
N SER A 88 2.59 -11.77 -2.68
CA SER A 88 2.33 -13.22 -2.70
C SER A 88 1.64 -13.71 -1.42
N LYS A 89 2.11 -13.25 -0.26
CA LYS A 89 1.52 -13.62 1.03
C LYS A 89 0.14 -13.02 1.26
N LEU A 90 -0.08 -11.76 0.87
CA LEU A 90 -1.40 -11.13 0.94
C LEU A 90 -2.41 -11.80 0.01
N ARG A 91 -1.95 -12.32 -1.14
CA ARG A 91 -2.79 -13.12 -2.03
C ARG A 91 -3.15 -14.47 -1.43
N GLN A 92 -2.21 -15.12 -0.74
CA GLN A 92 -2.42 -16.41 -0.08
C GLN A 92 -3.35 -16.30 1.13
N ASP A 93 -3.17 -15.24 1.93
CA ASP A 93 -3.97 -15.00 3.13
C ASP A 93 -4.51 -13.56 3.15
N PRO A 94 -5.66 -13.31 2.52
CA PRO A 94 -6.26 -11.97 2.49
C PRO A 94 -6.82 -11.54 3.86
N LYS A 95 -7.02 -12.47 4.81
CA LYS A 95 -7.58 -12.17 6.13
C LYS A 95 -6.61 -11.38 7.01
N ILE A 96 -5.33 -11.35 6.65
CA ILE A 96 -4.31 -10.55 7.35
C ILE A 96 -4.73 -9.08 7.39
N ILE A 97 -5.22 -8.53 6.26
CA ILE A 97 -5.66 -7.14 6.19
C ILE A 97 -6.89 -6.89 7.07
N ASP A 98 -7.83 -7.85 7.15
CA ASP A 98 -8.99 -7.74 8.05
C ASP A 98 -8.59 -7.79 9.53
N ASN A 99 -7.63 -8.66 9.86
CA ASN A 99 -7.10 -8.74 11.22
C ASN A 99 -6.39 -7.44 11.61
N MET A 100 -5.63 -6.85 10.69
CA MET A 100 -5.02 -5.54 10.90
C MET A 100 -6.08 -4.46 11.07
N ALA A 101 -7.12 -4.42 10.23
CA ALA A 101 -8.24 -3.48 10.35
C ALA A 101 -8.88 -3.53 11.75
N ARG A 102 -9.11 -4.75 12.27
CA ARG A 102 -9.66 -4.94 13.62
C ARG A 102 -8.73 -4.44 14.72
N LEU A 103 -7.42 -4.62 14.59
CA LEU A 103 -6.44 -4.12 15.56
C LEU A 103 -6.42 -2.58 15.59
N TYR A 104 -6.45 -1.94 14.41
CA TYR A 104 -6.54 -0.48 14.31
C TYR A 104 -7.87 0.06 14.89
N ALA A 105 -9.00 -0.60 14.60
CA ALA A 105 -10.29 -0.23 15.16
C ALA A 105 -10.34 -0.40 16.69
N ALA A 106 -9.74 -1.47 17.23
CA ALA A 106 -9.67 -1.70 18.67
C ALA A 106 -8.77 -0.67 19.37
N ALA A 107 -7.67 -0.27 18.75
CA ALA A 107 -6.78 0.77 19.27
C ALA A 107 -7.51 2.13 19.35
N ALA A 108 -8.27 2.48 18.29
CA ALA A 108 -9.07 3.71 18.27
C ALA A 108 -10.17 3.73 19.36
N ALA A 109 -10.79 2.58 19.66
CA ALA A 109 -11.82 2.48 20.69
C ALA A 109 -11.28 2.52 22.14
N GLY A 110 -9.99 2.21 22.35
CA GLY A 110 -9.36 2.13 23.67
C GLY A 110 -8.72 3.43 24.18
N GLY A 111 -8.70 4.49 23.38
CA GLY A 111 -8.04 5.76 23.70
C GLY A 111 -8.83 6.64 24.67
N ILE A 112 -8.62 6.47 25.99
CA ILE A 112 -8.95 7.52 26.96
C ILE A 112 -7.86 8.60 26.87
N GLY A 113 -8.10 9.65 26.08
CA GLY A 113 -7.41 10.95 26.23
C GLY A 113 -6.22 11.26 25.33
N SER A 114 -6.22 10.89 24.05
CA SER A 114 -5.22 11.37 23.08
C SER A 114 -5.86 12.21 21.97
N GLN A 115 -5.19 13.31 21.63
CA GLN A 115 -5.63 14.31 20.64
C GLN A 115 -5.90 13.68 19.25
N PRO A 116 -6.79 14.26 18.43
CA PRO A 116 -7.22 13.73 17.13
C PRO A 116 -6.17 13.86 16.02
N GLY A 117 -4.91 13.50 16.29
CA GLY A 117 -3.77 13.68 15.37
C GLY A 117 -2.76 12.53 15.32
N GLU A 118 -2.79 11.56 16.24
CA GLU A 118 -1.85 10.42 16.25
C GLU A 118 -2.53 9.05 16.22
N ASP A 119 -3.83 9.00 15.92
CA ASP A 119 -4.54 7.76 15.63
C ASP A 119 -4.19 7.31 14.21
N GLY A 120 -3.47 6.18 14.11
CA GLY A 120 -3.11 5.59 12.83
C GLY A 120 -4.37 5.25 12.03
N ASP A 121 -4.69 6.07 11.04
CA ASP A 121 -5.77 5.81 10.10
C ASP A 121 -5.47 4.51 9.34
N PHE A 122 -6.39 3.55 9.40
CA PHE A 122 -6.26 2.28 8.71
C PHE A 122 -6.07 2.47 7.19
N VAL A 123 -6.67 3.53 6.62
CA VAL A 123 -6.47 3.89 5.21
C VAL A 123 -5.02 4.29 4.93
N GLU A 124 -4.37 5.05 5.83
CA GLU A 124 -2.95 5.41 5.69
C GLU A 124 -2.06 4.18 5.78
N PHE A 125 -2.36 3.25 6.70
CA PHE A 125 -1.66 1.98 6.79
C PHE A 125 -1.78 1.17 5.48
N VAL A 126 -2.99 0.99 4.94
CA VAL A 126 -3.16 0.25 3.68
C VAL A 126 -2.48 0.97 2.51
N THR A 127 -2.51 2.30 2.50
CA THR A 127 -1.80 3.11 1.50
C THR A 127 -0.28 2.91 1.60
N ASP A 128 0.28 2.83 2.81
CA ASP A 128 1.70 2.50 3.03
C ASP A 128 2.05 1.09 2.51
N VAL A 129 1.16 0.10 2.72
CA VAL A 129 1.37 -1.26 2.21
C VAL A 129 1.34 -1.28 0.69
N LEU A 130 0.38 -0.58 0.09
CA LEU A 130 0.28 -0.45 -1.36
C LEU A 130 1.52 0.25 -1.92
N GLU A 131 1.94 1.38 -1.36
CA GLU A 131 3.15 2.11 -1.76
C GLU A 131 4.38 1.20 -1.72
N TYR A 132 4.56 0.44 -0.62
CA TYR A 132 5.64 -0.53 -0.50
C TYR A 132 5.55 -1.63 -1.57
N CYS A 133 4.34 -2.13 -1.86
CA CYS A 133 4.08 -3.11 -2.92
C CYS A 133 4.31 -2.57 -4.34
N LEU A 134 4.44 -1.25 -4.52
CA LEU A 134 4.69 -0.61 -5.81
C LEU A 134 6.18 -0.28 -6.03
N LEU A 135 7.02 -0.32 -4.98
CA LEU A 135 8.42 0.10 -5.05
C LEU A 135 9.22 -0.63 -6.14
N ASP A 136 9.06 -1.95 -6.25
CA ASP A 136 9.75 -2.78 -7.25
C ASP A 136 9.12 -2.70 -8.64
N LEU A 137 7.83 -2.38 -8.75
CA LEU A 137 7.13 -2.26 -10.03
C LEU A 137 7.58 -1.02 -10.82
N SER A 138 8.14 -0.03 -10.15
CA SER A 138 8.54 1.25 -10.76
C SER A 138 9.68 1.11 -11.77
N GLY A 139 10.52 0.08 -11.62
CA GLY A 139 11.70 -0.14 -12.46
C GLY A 139 11.55 -1.23 -13.51
N HIS A 140 10.43 -1.95 -13.56
CA HIS A 140 10.31 -3.20 -14.34
C HIS A 140 9.28 -3.13 -15.50
N GLY A 141 8.58 -2.01 -15.66
CA GLY A 141 7.65 -1.81 -16.78
C GLY A 141 6.25 -2.39 -16.55
N THR A 142 5.39 -2.23 -17.55
CA THR A 142 3.92 -2.39 -17.43
C THR A 142 3.42 -3.81 -17.20
N ALA A 143 4.19 -4.82 -17.63
CA ALA A 143 3.82 -6.23 -17.48
C ALA A 143 3.67 -6.66 -16.01
N HIS A 144 4.40 -6.01 -15.11
CA HIS A 144 4.42 -6.36 -13.70
C HIS A 144 3.26 -5.79 -12.88
N TYR A 145 2.47 -4.84 -13.42
CA TYR A 145 1.27 -4.36 -12.74
C TYR A 145 0.22 -5.46 -12.52
N LYS A 146 0.21 -6.49 -13.38
CA LYS A 146 -0.61 -7.68 -13.22
C LYS A 146 -0.30 -8.46 -11.93
N GLU A 147 0.88 -8.27 -11.35
CA GLU A 147 1.23 -8.88 -10.07
C GLU A 147 0.43 -8.35 -8.88
N LEU A 148 -0.27 -7.22 -9.03
CA LEU A 148 -1.22 -6.76 -8.02
C LEU A 148 -2.55 -7.54 -8.09
N GLY A 149 -2.81 -8.29 -9.16
CA GLY A 149 -3.99 -9.12 -9.30
C GLY A 149 -4.20 -10.07 -8.12
N GLY A 150 -5.41 -10.07 -7.59
CA GLY A 150 -5.84 -10.85 -6.42
C GLY A 150 -5.38 -10.30 -5.07
N VAL A 151 -4.69 -9.14 -5.03
CA VAL A 151 -4.18 -8.56 -3.79
C VAL A 151 -5.16 -7.52 -3.25
N ARG A 152 -5.57 -7.68 -1.99
CA ARG A 152 -6.54 -6.81 -1.31
C ARG A 152 -5.89 -5.58 -0.68
N LEU A 153 -5.61 -4.59 -1.52
CA LEU A 153 -4.87 -3.37 -1.12
C LEU A 153 -5.44 -2.09 -1.72
N LEU A 154 -6.63 -2.10 -2.30
CA LEU A 154 -7.25 -0.90 -2.84
C LEU A 154 -8.16 -0.24 -1.79
N PRO A 155 -7.72 0.83 -1.09
CA PRO A 155 -8.58 1.51 -0.14
C PRO A 155 -9.63 2.35 -0.89
N CYS A 156 -10.90 2.14 -0.54
CA CYS A 156 -12.03 2.87 -1.09
C CYS A 156 -12.44 4.02 -0.17
N ALA A 157 -13.21 4.97 -0.70
CA ALA A 157 -13.65 6.14 0.06
C ALA A 157 -14.63 5.79 1.18
N ASN A 158 -15.25 4.60 1.14
CA ASN A 158 -16.06 4.03 2.21
C ASN A 158 -15.23 3.29 3.29
N GLU A 159 -13.90 3.46 3.29
CA GLU A 159 -12.94 2.84 4.22
C GLU A 159 -12.83 1.30 4.08
N GLN A 160 -13.50 0.71 3.09
CA GLN A 160 -13.29 -0.70 2.74
C GLN A 160 -12.03 -0.85 1.90
N VAL A 161 -11.46 -2.05 1.94
CA VAL A 161 -10.28 -2.41 1.15
C VAL A 161 -10.67 -3.51 0.18
N LEU A 162 -10.47 -3.28 -1.11
CA LEU A 162 -10.87 -4.17 -2.19
C LEU A 162 -9.65 -4.83 -2.87
N CYS A 163 -9.92 -5.90 -3.61
CA CYS A 163 -8.93 -6.65 -4.37
C CYS A 163 -8.70 -6.04 -5.75
N PHE A 164 -7.45 -5.97 -6.20
CA PHE A 164 -7.18 -5.70 -7.61
C PHE A 164 -7.42 -6.94 -8.49
N PRO A 165 -7.76 -6.77 -9.78
CA PRO A 165 -8.31 -5.55 -10.38
C PRO A 165 -9.74 -5.30 -9.87
N TYR A 166 -10.15 -4.04 -9.78
CA TYR A 166 -11.51 -3.66 -9.40
C TYR A 166 -11.93 -2.41 -10.17
N ALA A 167 -13.18 -2.40 -10.63
CA ALA A 167 -13.77 -1.27 -11.34
C ALA A 167 -14.02 -0.10 -10.35
N ALA A 168 -13.00 0.71 -10.13
CA ALA A 168 -13.05 1.88 -9.27
C ALA A 168 -12.61 3.16 -10.01
N TYR A 169 -13.05 4.29 -9.47
CA TYR A 169 -12.74 5.62 -9.93
C TYR A 169 -11.65 6.25 -9.06
N VAL A 170 -10.63 6.81 -9.71
CA VAL A 170 -9.63 7.65 -9.04
C VAL A 170 -10.06 9.10 -9.16
N ALA A 171 -10.27 9.76 -8.03
CA ALA A 171 -10.81 11.11 -7.97
C ALA A 171 -10.22 11.87 -6.77
N THR A 172 -10.13 13.19 -6.89
CA THR A 172 -9.78 14.08 -5.78
C THR A 172 -10.90 14.16 -4.74
N ALA A 173 -10.60 14.68 -3.55
CA ALA A 173 -11.60 14.85 -2.48
C ALA A 173 -12.83 15.66 -2.95
N ALA A 174 -12.60 16.73 -3.71
CA ALA A 174 -13.67 17.59 -4.22
C ALA A 174 -14.55 16.86 -5.24
N GLU A 175 -13.96 16.05 -6.11
CA GLU A 175 -14.69 15.25 -7.11
C GLU A 175 -15.50 14.14 -6.48
N GLN A 176 -14.97 13.47 -5.45
CA GLN A 176 -15.71 12.45 -4.69
C GLN A 176 -16.94 13.04 -3.99
N ALA A 177 -16.85 14.28 -3.51
CA ALA A 177 -17.96 14.98 -2.88
C ALA A 177 -19.13 15.27 -3.85
N LEU A 178 -18.89 15.30 -5.16
CA LEU A 178 -19.94 15.49 -6.17
C LEU A 178 -20.86 14.27 -6.31
N LEU A 179 -20.33 13.07 -6.05
CA LEU A 179 -21.02 11.79 -6.29
C LEU A 179 -21.00 10.90 -5.03
N PRO A 180 -21.64 11.31 -3.92
CA PRO A 180 -21.63 10.55 -2.67
C PRO A 180 -22.25 9.15 -2.82
N ALA A 181 -23.17 8.97 -3.77
CA ALA A 181 -23.78 7.69 -4.08
C ALA A 181 -22.78 6.64 -4.60
N LEU A 182 -21.61 7.06 -5.11
CA LEU A 182 -20.58 6.19 -5.66
C LEU A 182 -19.36 6.05 -4.74
N ARG A 183 -19.50 6.40 -3.44
CA ARG A 183 -18.40 6.35 -2.47
C ARG A 183 -17.70 4.99 -2.39
N GLU A 184 -18.44 3.90 -2.60
CA GLU A 184 -17.88 2.54 -2.59
C GLU A 184 -17.02 2.24 -3.83
N SER A 185 -17.28 2.96 -4.93
CA SER A 185 -16.56 2.81 -6.19
C SER A 185 -15.39 3.80 -6.32
N PHE A 186 -15.23 4.76 -5.41
CA PHE A 186 -14.09 5.67 -5.42
C PHE A 186 -12.92 5.12 -4.62
N VAL A 187 -11.71 5.23 -5.17
CA VAL A 187 -10.47 5.07 -4.41
C VAL A 187 -10.39 6.20 -3.39
N HIS A 188 -9.96 5.90 -2.16
CA HIS A 188 -9.88 6.93 -1.11
C HIS A 188 -9.00 8.11 -1.57
N HIS A 189 -9.46 9.34 -1.36
CA HIS A 189 -8.78 10.53 -1.91
C HIS A 189 -7.33 10.66 -1.44
N ARG A 190 -7.03 10.39 -0.15
CA ARG A 190 -5.64 10.40 0.37
C ARG A 190 -4.71 9.42 -0.34
N CYS A 191 -5.21 8.22 -0.67
CA CYS A 191 -4.47 7.25 -1.47
C CYS A 191 -4.27 7.76 -2.90
N SER A 192 -5.31 8.38 -3.47
CA SER A 192 -5.28 9.00 -4.80
C SER A 192 -4.23 10.11 -4.89
N ASP A 193 -4.14 10.96 -3.86
CA ASP A 193 -3.18 12.07 -3.79
C ASP A 193 -1.74 11.55 -3.61
N ARG A 194 -1.54 10.60 -2.68
CA ARG A 194 -0.21 10.03 -2.40
C ARG A 194 0.36 9.23 -3.56
N LEU A 195 -0.49 8.49 -4.27
CA LEU A 195 -0.09 7.67 -5.42
C LEU A 195 -0.41 8.33 -6.77
N ALA A 196 -0.55 9.67 -6.79
CA ALA A 196 -0.93 10.42 -7.99
C ALA A 196 -0.03 10.12 -9.20
N GLN A 197 1.27 9.89 -8.99
CA GLN A 197 2.19 9.52 -10.08
C GLN A 197 1.78 8.21 -10.79
N TRP A 198 1.26 7.24 -10.03
CA TRP A 198 0.83 5.95 -10.55
C TRP A 198 -0.52 6.07 -11.24
N PHE A 199 -1.47 6.78 -10.62
CA PHE A 199 -2.79 6.97 -11.19
C PHE A 199 -2.83 7.90 -12.41
N ARG A 200 -1.75 8.65 -12.69
CA ARG A 200 -1.60 9.38 -13.97
C ARG A 200 -1.24 8.46 -15.14
N SER A 201 -0.71 7.26 -14.88
CA SER A 201 -0.35 6.32 -15.94
C SER A 201 -1.59 5.61 -16.48
N PRO A 202 -1.95 5.78 -17.77
CA PRO A 202 -3.10 5.10 -18.36
C PRO A 202 -2.90 3.57 -18.42
N GLU A 203 -1.65 3.12 -18.49
CA GLU A 203 -1.28 1.70 -18.50
C GLU A 203 -1.53 1.06 -17.13
N PHE A 204 -1.18 1.78 -16.05
CA PHE A 204 -1.46 1.36 -14.68
C PHE A 204 -2.97 1.29 -14.43
N LEU A 205 -3.70 2.34 -14.81
CA LEU A 205 -5.15 2.40 -14.67
C LEU A 205 -5.85 1.25 -15.43
N SER A 206 -5.54 1.09 -16.72
CA SER A 206 -6.14 0.05 -17.55
C SER A 206 -5.83 -1.36 -17.06
N THR A 207 -4.59 -1.62 -16.61
CA THR A 207 -4.20 -2.95 -16.11
C THR A 207 -4.94 -3.33 -14.84
N LEU A 208 -5.22 -2.37 -13.96
CA LEU A 208 -5.90 -2.58 -12.69
C LEU A 208 -7.43 -2.36 -12.75
N SER A 209 -7.96 -2.12 -13.96
CA SER A 209 -9.38 -1.78 -14.18
C SER A 209 -9.85 -0.51 -13.45
N LEU A 210 -8.93 0.41 -13.19
CA LEU A 210 -9.22 1.72 -12.62
C LEU A 210 -9.53 2.72 -13.72
N THR A 211 -10.42 3.67 -13.43
CA THR A 211 -10.79 4.74 -14.35
C THR A 211 -10.53 6.09 -13.68
N SER A 212 -9.85 7.01 -14.36
CA SER A 212 -9.74 8.38 -13.85
C SER A 212 -11.10 9.08 -13.90
N PHE A 213 -11.40 9.87 -12.87
CA PHE A 213 -12.59 10.67 -12.88
C PHE A 213 -12.55 11.69 -14.03
N SER A 214 -13.68 11.89 -14.68
CA SER A 214 -13.80 12.82 -15.80
C SER A 214 -15.19 13.44 -15.86
N PRO A 215 -15.36 14.59 -16.53
CA PRO A 215 -16.67 15.17 -16.76
C PRO A 215 -17.65 14.22 -17.46
N ALA A 216 -17.15 13.30 -18.29
CA ALA A 216 -17.99 12.28 -18.93
C ALA A 216 -18.55 11.26 -17.92
N VAL A 217 -17.75 10.84 -16.94
CA VAL A 217 -18.20 9.99 -15.83
C VAL A 217 -19.25 10.74 -15.01
N LEU A 218 -18.99 12.01 -14.66
CA LEU A 218 -19.97 12.84 -13.96
C LEU A 218 -21.29 12.93 -14.75
N ALA A 219 -21.22 13.25 -16.04
CA ALA A 219 -22.38 13.36 -16.92
C ALA A 219 -23.21 12.07 -16.97
N SER A 220 -22.54 10.91 -17.06
CA SER A 220 -23.21 9.60 -17.05
C SER A 220 -23.94 9.32 -15.73
N GLN A 221 -23.44 9.87 -14.63
CA GLN A 221 -23.95 9.66 -13.27
C GLN A 221 -24.83 10.81 -12.76
N LEU A 222 -25.06 11.87 -13.56
CA LEU A 222 -25.90 13.01 -13.16
C LEU A 222 -27.30 12.59 -12.71
N HIS A 223 -27.84 11.51 -13.28
CA HIS A 223 -29.15 10.98 -12.90
C HIS A 223 -29.22 10.48 -11.45
N THR A 224 -28.07 10.22 -10.81
CA THR A 224 -27.98 9.81 -9.39
C THR A 224 -27.97 11.01 -8.45
N ILE A 225 -27.47 12.17 -8.89
CA ILE A 225 -27.38 13.40 -8.10
C ILE A 225 -28.64 14.24 -8.27
N LEU A 226 -29.10 14.38 -9.51
CA LEU A 226 -30.19 15.28 -9.85
C LEU A 226 -31.54 14.70 -9.41
N PRO A 227 -32.43 15.54 -8.84
CA PRO A 227 -33.77 15.09 -8.48
C PRO A 227 -34.50 14.51 -9.70
N ARG A 228 -35.20 13.38 -9.51
CA ARG A 228 -35.94 12.71 -10.60
C ARG A 228 -36.93 13.62 -11.33
N HIS A 229 -37.47 14.61 -10.63
CA HIS A 229 -38.42 15.58 -11.17
C HIS A 229 -37.80 16.63 -12.12
N TRP A 230 -36.47 16.72 -12.20
CA TRP A 230 -35.76 17.59 -13.16
C TRP A 230 -35.63 16.95 -14.54
N LYS A 231 -35.80 15.62 -14.63
CA LYS A 231 -35.66 14.89 -15.89
C LYS A 231 -36.83 15.26 -16.82
N GLY A 232 -36.52 15.93 -17.94
CA GLY A 232 -37.50 16.32 -18.95
C GLY A 232 -38.23 17.64 -18.66
N GLN A 233 -37.80 18.40 -17.63
CA GLN A 233 -38.27 19.77 -17.48
C GLN A 233 -37.74 20.62 -18.65
N PRO A 234 -38.58 21.49 -19.24
CA PRO A 234 -38.13 22.42 -20.28
C PRO A 234 -36.99 23.26 -19.71
N ALA A 235 -35.98 23.53 -20.54
CA ALA A 235 -34.88 24.41 -20.17
C ALA A 235 -35.47 25.72 -19.63
N VAL A 236 -35.18 26.04 -18.37
CA VAL A 236 -35.62 27.30 -17.78
C VAL A 236 -34.97 28.39 -18.60
N ALA A 237 -35.79 29.16 -19.31
CA ALA A 237 -35.34 30.27 -20.15
C ALA A 237 -34.67 31.31 -19.25
N ALA A 238 -33.34 31.21 -19.18
CA ALA A 238 -32.36 32.16 -18.70
C ALA A 238 -32.66 32.93 -17.39
N TYR A 239 -31.74 32.77 -16.44
CA TYR A 239 -31.18 33.94 -15.76
C TYR A 239 -30.58 34.86 -16.84
N SER A 240 -31.39 35.75 -17.42
CA SER A 240 -30.89 36.88 -18.19
C SER A 240 -30.22 37.83 -17.21
N ALA A 241 -28.91 37.65 -17.04
CA ALA A 241 -28.07 38.66 -16.42
C ALA A 241 -28.27 39.97 -17.19
N GLY A 242 -28.71 41.00 -16.49
CA GLY A 242 -28.68 42.37 -16.99
C GLY A 242 -29.90 42.75 -17.83
N ALA A 243 -31.03 42.96 -17.17
CA ALA A 243 -31.75 44.21 -17.40
C ALA A 243 -30.77 45.36 -17.10
N ALA A 244 -30.02 45.79 -18.12
CA ALA A 244 -29.25 47.02 -18.07
C ALA A 244 -30.27 48.15 -17.87
N GLY A 245 -30.19 48.79 -16.71
CA GLY A 245 -31.03 49.92 -16.33
C GLY A 245 -30.95 51.05 -17.35
N GLN A 246 -32.13 51.62 -17.60
CA GLN A 246 -32.34 52.88 -18.29
C GLN A 246 -31.65 54.05 -17.58
#